data_AF-A0A934CUV0-F1
#
_entry.id   AF-A0A934CUV0-F1
#
_cell.length_a   1.000
_cell.length_b   1.000
_cell.length_c   1.000
_cell.angle_alpha   90.00
_cell.angle_beta   90.00
_cell.angle_gamma   90.00
#
_symmetry.space_group_name_H-M   'P 1'
#
loop_
_entity.id
_entity.type
_entity.pdbx_description
1 polymer ?
#
loop_
_entity_poly.entity_id
_entity_poly.type
_entity_poly.pdbx_seq_one_letter_code
_entity_poly.pdbx_strand_id
1 'polypeptide(L)'
;MFKQKLIHIPEPKLTFGYNQKLSDPRDGITLFGPFTRSKLIGQVNIGIIGPDEQRKYVRTYLQKIHQPVFSVNPDVARPYFPGLEAAFGIHLNFSAIKEIDIPREDIDKYLKYSDSHQRVFHLSNLYSDKLIKYYDQEELSVTVWFVAIPDEIYQFGKPQSKIPKSEENVWIGLPKKERNSKEQFLFTELNELKEAYTFEVNFHNQLKAKLLADKIVTQIIRESTVAYETIWINKDKIEYEHLFDTAKAWNISTTLYYKVGGIPWKLGDIRPNVCYLGLVYKQVEDEDNRKACCAAQMFLDSGDGMVFRGNIGPWYNPNTKEFHLLKKDAIELLSMSLESFAEKFKETTGKFKYPDEVFIHAKTYFDDEEWEGFCIAAEDKSEIIGVRIRDDSNFKLYRDFDYCIPRGSALLIKENFAYLWTKGFIPRIQTQLGLEIPNPLSIEVTKGAKDIETVCKDILALTKLNYNACIFADGSPVTLRFADSIGEILTAGINIKSEILPFKHYV
;
A
#
# COMPACT_ATOMS: atom_id res chain seq x y z
N MET A 1 38.63 -4.37 -15.81
CA MET A 1 38.29 -5.28 -14.69
C MET A 1 37.59 -4.42 -13.65
N PHE A 2 36.30 -4.66 -13.39
CA PHE A 2 35.54 -3.87 -12.42
C PHE A 2 36.05 -4.16 -11.01
N LYS A 3 36.47 -3.12 -10.28
CA LYS A 3 36.94 -3.27 -8.90
C LYS A 3 35.75 -3.16 -7.96
N GLN A 4 35.53 -4.20 -7.16
CA GLN A 4 34.50 -4.18 -6.13
C GLN A 4 34.72 -2.99 -5.19
N LYS A 5 33.64 -2.26 -4.90
CA LYS A 5 33.70 -1.04 -4.11
C LYS A 5 32.52 -0.98 -3.15
N LEU A 6 32.82 -0.88 -1.86
CA LEU A 6 31.82 -0.51 -0.86
C LEU A 6 31.75 1.03 -0.81
N ILE A 7 30.56 1.56 -1.05
CA ILE A 7 30.27 2.99 -1.01
C ILE A 7 29.16 3.29 -0.02
N HIS A 8 29.04 4.56 0.35
CA HIS A 8 27.93 5.07 1.14
C HIS A 8 27.16 6.11 0.34
N ILE A 9 25.89 5.83 0.07
CA ILE A 9 24.97 6.74 -0.59
C ILE A 9 24.38 7.69 0.49
N PRO A 10 24.47 9.02 0.31
CA PRO A 10 23.86 9.97 1.23
C PRO A 10 22.35 9.73 1.39
N GLU A 11 21.84 9.96 2.59
CA GLU A 11 20.41 9.77 2.87
C GLU A 11 19.56 10.69 1.98
N PRO A 12 18.59 10.15 1.22
CA PRO A 12 17.72 10.95 0.35
C PRO A 12 16.87 11.94 1.15
N LYS A 13 16.72 13.15 0.60
CA LYS A 13 15.83 14.17 1.14
C LYS A 13 14.41 14.04 0.58
N LEU A 14 13.46 14.54 1.35
CA LEU A 14 12.05 14.70 1.01
C LEU A 14 11.75 16.20 0.95
N THR A 15 10.82 16.60 0.08
CA THR A 15 10.36 18.00 -0.04
C THR A 15 8.99 18.17 0.61
N PHE A 16 8.83 19.25 1.36
CA PHE A 16 7.65 19.60 2.14
C PHE A 16 7.11 20.98 1.71
N GLY A 17 6.25 21.58 2.54
CA GLY A 17 5.78 22.95 2.32
C GLY A 17 6.92 23.94 2.09
N TYR A 18 6.63 25.00 1.33
CA TYR A 18 7.62 26.02 0.93
C TYR A 18 8.86 25.47 0.18
N ASN A 19 8.74 24.29 -0.44
CA ASN A 19 9.81 23.57 -1.12
C ASN A 19 11.05 23.29 -0.23
N GLN A 20 10.86 23.24 1.09
CA GLN A 20 11.94 22.92 2.02
C GLN A 20 12.23 21.42 2.02
N LYS A 21 13.50 21.06 2.24
CA LYS A 21 13.98 19.68 2.14
C LYS A 21 14.56 19.16 3.45
N LEU A 22 14.05 18.02 3.93
CA LEU A 22 14.58 17.30 5.10
C LEU A 22 14.60 15.79 4.85
N SER A 23 15.37 15.04 5.64
CA SER A 23 15.45 13.58 5.53
C SER A 23 14.33 12.86 6.29
N ASP A 24 13.84 13.39 7.41
CA ASP A 24 12.77 12.78 8.19
C ASP A 24 11.40 13.42 7.84
N PRO A 25 10.38 12.62 7.48
CA PRO A 25 9.04 13.16 7.19
C PRO A 25 8.40 13.87 8.38
N ARG A 26 8.65 13.41 9.61
CA ARG A 26 8.04 13.98 10.81
C ARG A 26 8.60 15.36 11.11
N ASP A 27 9.91 15.54 10.92
CA ASP A 27 10.55 16.86 11.03
C ASP A 27 10.05 17.81 9.95
N GLY A 28 9.99 17.34 8.70
CA GLY A 28 9.52 18.12 7.56
C GLY A 28 8.09 18.61 7.71
N ILE A 29 7.17 17.72 8.10
CA ILE A 29 5.78 18.06 8.33
C ILE A 29 5.67 19.03 9.52
N THR A 30 6.35 18.76 10.63
CA THR A 30 6.28 19.62 11.82
C THR A 30 6.78 21.04 11.54
N LEU A 31 7.87 21.18 10.80
CA LEU A 31 8.50 22.48 10.56
C LEU A 31 7.90 23.26 9.39
N PHE A 32 7.50 22.57 8.32
CA PHE A 32 7.11 23.21 7.06
C PHE A 32 5.68 22.90 6.62
N GLY A 33 5.01 21.95 7.28
CA GLY A 33 3.73 21.41 6.85
C GLY A 33 3.85 20.51 5.61
N PRO A 34 2.75 19.89 5.19
CA PRO A 34 2.75 18.99 4.05
C PRO A 34 3.05 19.71 2.73
N PHE A 35 3.55 18.97 1.74
CA PHE A 35 3.90 19.51 0.42
C PHE A 35 2.73 20.27 -0.23
N THR A 36 1.51 19.75 -0.14
CA THR A 36 0.30 20.40 -0.70
C THR A 36 -0.46 21.27 0.28
N ARG A 37 0.16 21.77 1.36
CA ARG A 37 -0.51 22.61 2.38
C ARG A 37 -1.27 23.81 1.82
N SER A 38 -0.84 24.36 0.69
CA SER A 38 -1.49 25.53 0.06
C SER A 38 -2.73 25.15 -0.75
N LYS A 39 -2.89 23.87 -1.10
CA LYS A 39 -4.03 23.35 -1.87
C LYS A 39 -5.09 22.70 -0.99
N LEU A 40 -4.68 22.17 0.17
CA LEU A 40 -5.56 21.46 1.10
C LEU A 40 -5.35 22.00 2.51
N ILE A 41 -6.31 22.81 2.96
CA ILE A 41 -6.33 23.42 4.30
C ILE A 41 -7.78 23.53 4.78
N GLY A 42 -8.00 23.41 6.09
CA GLY A 42 -9.31 23.59 6.72
C GLY A 42 -10.09 22.29 6.95
N GLN A 43 -11.42 22.41 6.93
CA GLN A 43 -12.32 21.31 7.30
C GLN A 43 -12.32 20.19 6.25
N VAL A 44 -12.21 18.94 6.71
CA VAL A 44 -12.39 17.75 5.88
C VAL A 44 -13.60 16.94 6.34
N ASN A 45 -14.42 16.50 5.38
CA ASN A 45 -15.61 15.69 5.63
C ASN A 45 -15.24 14.20 5.59
N ILE A 46 -15.43 13.52 6.72
CA ILE A 46 -15.20 12.09 6.86
C ILE A 46 -16.48 11.37 7.29
N GLY A 47 -16.49 10.06 7.10
CA GLY A 47 -17.52 9.17 7.62
C GLY A 47 -16.90 8.06 8.48
N ILE A 48 -17.71 7.46 9.36
CA ILE A 48 -17.35 6.30 10.16
C ILE A 48 -18.44 5.25 9.99
N ILE A 49 -18.04 4.01 9.65
CA ILE A 49 -18.94 2.87 9.52
C ILE A 49 -18.47 1.74 10.44
N GLY A 50 -19.39 1.09 11.14
CA GLY A 50 -19.11 0.01 12.09
C GLY A 50 -20.16 -0.02 13.19
N PRO A 51 -20.02 -0.87 14.21
CA PRO A 51 -20.95 -0.89 15.35
C PRO A 51 -20.75 0.32 16.28
N ASP A 52 -21.77 0.61 17.08
CA ASP A 52 -21.85 1.82 17.90
C ASP A 52 -20.62 2.06 18.79
N GLU A 53 -20.14 1.03 19.49
CA GLU A 53 -18.95 1.13 20.34
C GLU A 53 -17.68 1.46 19.53
N GLN A 54 -17.44 0.75 18.43
CA GLN A 54 -16.25 0.94 17.60
C GLN A 54 -16.26 2.30 16.91
N ARG A 55 -17.44 2.81 16.50
CA ARG A 55 -17.57 4.18 15.98
C ARG A 55 -17.19 5.21 17.05
N LYS A 56 -17.66 5.03 18.29
CA LYS A 56 -17.29 5.90 19.43
C LYS A 56 -15.79 5.87 19.72
N TYR A 57 -15.15 4.70 19.65
CA TYR A 57 -13.70 4.57 19.80
C TYR A 57 -12.93 5.34 18.73
N VAL A 58 -13.29 5.18 17.46
CA VAL A 58 -12.66 5.93 16.36
C VAL A 58 -12.88 7.43 16.53
N ARG A 59 -14.10 7.86 16.84
CA ARG A 59 -14.43 9.27 17.08
C ARG A 59 -13.58 9.87 18.21
N THR A 60 -13.48 9.17 19.34
CA THR A 60 -12.67 9.60 20.50
C THR A 60 -11.19 9.68 20.14
N TYR A 61 -10.68 8.70 19.39
CA TYR A 61 -9.29 8.72 18.93
C TYR A 61 -9.01 9.86 17.95
N LEU A 62 -9.92 10.13 17.02
CA LEU A 62 -9.83 11.26 16.11
C LEU A 62 -9.81 12.60 16.88
N GLN A 63 -10.55 12.72 17.98
CA GLN A 63 -10.46 13.87 18.89
C GLN A 63 -9.10 13.95 19.58
N LYS A 64 -8.56 12.81 20.08
CA LYS A 64 -7.23 12.73 20.72
C LYS A 64 -6.13 13.27 19.79
N ILE A 65 -6.13 12.88 18.51
CA ILE A 65 -5.12 13.34 17.55
C ILE A 65 -5.31 14.79 17.06
N HIS A 66 -6.40 15.48 17.41
CA HIS A 66 -6.46 16.94 17.20
C HIS A 66 -5.60 17.70 18.20
N GLN A 67 -5.21 17.04 19.31
CA GLN A 67 -4.33 17.60 20.33
C GLN A 67 -2.91 16.99 20.21
N PRO A 68 -1.90 17.62 20.82
CA PRO A 68 -0.57 17.03 20.89
C PRO A 68 -0.57 15.66 21.58
N VAL A 69 0.08 14.68 20.96
CA VAL A 69 0.27 13.33 21.52
C VAL A 69 1.75 13.17 21.87
N PHE A 70 2.03 12.86 23.13
CA PHE A 70 3.38 12.70 23.67
C PHE A 70 3.70 11.22 23.90
N SER A 71 4.97 10.87 23.74
CA SER A 71 5.49 9.59 24.19
C SER A 71 5.72 9.63 25.70
N VAL A 72 5.61 8.47 26.35
CA VAL A 72 5.86 8.32 27.80
C VAL A 72 7.27 8.81 28.17
N ASN A 73 8.24 8.46 27.33
CA ASN A 73 9.64 8.91 27.43
C ASN A 73 10.03 9.63 26.14
N PRO A 74 10.90 10.66 26.20
CA PRO A 74 11.47 11.27 25.01
C PRO A 74 12.19 10.21 24.16
N ASP A 75 11.71 9.99 22.93
CA ASP A 75 12.28 9.04 21.98
C ASP A 75 12.54 9.75 20.65
N VAL A 76 13.81 9.85 20.27
CA VAL A 76 14.24 10.48 19.02
C VAL A 76 13.68 9.75 17.80
N ALA A 77 13.47 8.43 17.90
CA ALA A 77 12.89 7.62 16.83
C ALA A 77 11.36 7.76 16.75
N ARG A 78 10.69 8.24 17.80
CA ARG A 78 9.23 8.41 17.90
C ARG A 78 8.88 9.79 18.47
N PRO A 79 9.18 10.87 17.73
CA PRO A 79 8.92 12.22 18.20
C PRO A 79 7.44 12.44 18.50
N TYR A 80 7.16 13.41 19.38
CA TYR A 80 5.78 13.80 19.68
C TYR A 80 5.02 14.18 18.41
N PHE A 81 3.71 14.00 18.42
CA PHE A 81 2.83 14.43 17.35
C PHE A 81 2.17 15.75 17.75
N PRO A 82 2.29 16.84 16.96
CA PRO A 82 1.81 18.16 17.37
C PRO A 82 0.29 18.34 17.30
N GLY A 83 -0.43 17.38 16.73
CA GLY A 83 -1.87 17.47 16.46
C GLY A 83 -2.16 17.62 14.97
N LEU A 84 -3.34 17.16 14.55
CA LEU A 84 -3.73 17.06 13.14
C LEU A 84 -3.67 18.41 12.42
N GLU A 85 -4.27 19.45 13.01
CA GLU A 85 -4.32 20.77 12.39
C GLU A 85 -2.95 21.46 12.39
N ALA A 86 -2.17 21.32 13.47
CA ALA A 86 -0.83 21.88 13.56
C ALA A 86 0.14 21.23 12.54
N ALA A 87 0.07 19.91 12.36
CA ALA A 87 0.91 19.18 11.43
C ALA A 87 0.48 19.37 9.96
N PHE A 88 -0.81 19.22 9.68
CA PHE A 88 -1.32 19.07 8.32
C PHE A 88 -2.18 20.22 7.81
N GLY A 89 -2.56 21.16 8.69
CA GLY A 89 -3.45 22.27 8.34
C GLY A 89 -4.91 21.85 8.08
N ILE A 90 -5.28 20.60 8.41
CA ILE A 90 -6.64 20.09 8.27
C ILE A 90 -7.26 19.80 9.63
N HIS A 91 -8.59 19.93 9.74
CA HIS A 91 -9.35 19.56 10.93
C HIS A 91 -10.66 18.87 10.57
N LEU A 92 -11.24 18.17 11.53
CA LEU A 92 -12.50 17.45 11.39
C LEU A 92 -13.62 18.18 12.13
N ASN A 93 -14.77 18.33 11.49
CA ASN A 93 -15.98 18.78 12.17
C ASN A 93 -16.70 17.56 12.76
N PHE A 94 -16.47 17.30 14.04
CA PHE A 94 -17.05 16.15 14.74
C PHE A 94 -18.58 16.12 14.72
N SER A 95 -19.24 17.28 14.72
CA SER A 95 -20.70 17.37 14.64
C SER A 95 -21.25 17.00 13.26
N ALA A 96 -20.41 17.03 12.23
CA ALA A 96 -20.78 16.72 10.85
C ALA A 96 -20.29 15.34 10.37
N ILE A 97 -19.59 14.57 11.20
CA ILE A 97 -19.16 13.20 10.85
C ILE A 97 -20.38 12.35 10.55
N LYS A 98 -20.39 11.75 9.37
CA LYS A 98 -21.43 10.81 8.96
C LYS A 98 -21.16 9.44 9.56
N GLU A 99 -22.17 8.89 10.22
CA GLU A 99 -22.06 7.60 10.87
C GLU A 99 -23.04 6.63 10.25
N ILE A 100 -22.54 5.47 9.81
CA ILE A 100 -23.35 4.36 9.31
C ILE A 100 -23.25 3.23 10.33
N ASP A 101 -24.41 2.85 10.88
CA ASP A 101 -24.48 1.79 11.86
C ASP A 101 -24.39 0.40 11.22
N ILE A 102 -23.57 -0.47 11.81
CA ILE A 102 -23.56 -1.91 11.56
C ILE A 102 -23.97 -2.59 12.87
N PRO A 103 -25.17 -3.16 12.96
CA PRO A 103 -25.62 -3.84 14.17
C PRO A 103 -24.64 -4.95 14.58
N ARG A 104 -24.30 -4.99 15.87
CA ARG A 104 -23.37 -6.02 16.39
C ARG A 104 -23.93 -7.43 16.18
N GLU A 105 -25.24 -7.60 16.27
CA GLU A 105 -25.95 -8.86 16.05
C GLU A 105 -25.69 -9.44 14.65
N ASP A 106 -25.63 -8.59 13.62
CA ASP A 106 -25.34 -9.02 12.24
C ASP A 106 -23.91 -9.54 12.11
N ILE A 107 -22.95 -8.87 12.75
CA ILE A 107 -21.54 -9.30 12.77
C ILE A 107 -21.43 -10.65 13.49
N ASP A 108 -22.02 -10.76 14.69
CA ASP A 108 -21.96 -11.98 15.49
C ASP A 108 -22.63 -13.16 14.79
N LYS A 109 -23.72 -12.91 14.04
CA LYS A 109 -24.36 -13.92 13.18
C LYS A 109 -23.39 -14.48 12.15
N TYR A 110 -22.70 -13.63 11.39
CA TYR A 110 -21.79 -14.10 10.35
C TYR A 110 -20.48 -14.67 10.90
N LEU A 111 -20.01 -14.19 12.06
CA LEU A 111 -18.84 -14.78 12.73
C LEU A 111 -19.05 -16.26 13.11
N LYS A 112 -20.30 -16.69 13.32
CA LYS A 112 -20.66 -18.10 13.57
C LYS A 112 -20.59 -18.99 12.33
N TYR A 113 -20.45 -18.43 11.12
CA TYR A 113 -20.38 -19.21 9.90
C TYR A 113 -19.07 -20.00 9.84
N SER A 114 -19.18 -21.32 9.78
CA SER A 114 -18.01 -22.21 9.74
C SER A 114 -17.27 -22.17 8.41
N ASP A 115 -17.97 -21.99 7.28
CA ASP A 115 -17.35 -21.79 5.98
C ASP A 115 -16.76 -20.37 5.89
N SER A 116 -15.44 -20.30 5.65
CA SER A 116 -14.70 -19.04 5.65
C SER A 116 -15.05 -18.12 4.47
N HIS A 117 -15.39 -18.68 3.30
CA HIS A 117 -15.80 -17.85 2.16
C HIS A 117 -17.11 -17.15 2.46
N GLN A 118 -18.11 -17.89 2.97
CA GLN A 118 -19.39 -17.31 3.35
C GLN A 118 -19.21 -16.26 4.46
N ARG A 119 -18.49 -16.60 5.52
CA ARG A 119 -18.23 -15.67 6.64
C ARG A 119 -17.65 -14.34 6.15
N VAL A 120 -16.57 -14.38 5.39
CA VAL A 120 -15.87 -13.16 4.94
C VAL A 120 -16.67 -12.40 3.89
N PHE A 121 -17.35 -13.11 2.99
CA PHE A 121 -18.20 -12.51 1.99
C PHE A 121 -19.35 -11.71 2.61
N HIS A 122 -20.10 -12.32 3.54
CA HIS A 122 -21.20 -11.65 4.22
C HIS A 122 -20.71 -10.53 5.15
N LEU A 123 -19.60 -10.73 5.88
CA LEU A 123 -19.02 -9.67 6.71
C LEU A 123 -18.58 -8.48 5.87
N SER A 124 -17.95 -8.68 4.71
CA SER A 124 -17.55 -7.56 3.85
C SER A 124 -18.75 -6.87 3.20
N ASN A 125 -19.80 -7.62 2.80
CA ASN A 125 -21.06 -7.07 2.28
C ASN A 125 -21.76 -6.14 3.28
N LEU A 126 -21.77 -6.48 4.58
CA LEU A 126 -22.35 -5.62 5.61
C LEU A 126 -21.82 -4.19 5.55
N TYR A 127 -20.54 -4.02 5.21
CA TYR A 127 -19.91 -2.72 5.10
C TYR A 127 -20.01 -2.15 3.68
N SER A 128 -19.68 -2.93 2.64
CA SER A 128 -19.67 -2.42 1.27
C SER A 128 -21.05 -1.96 0.82
N ASP A 129 -22.09 -2.73 1.10
CA ASP A 129 -23.43 -2.47 0.57
C ASP A 129 -24.00 -1.19 1.15
N LYS A 130 -23.74 -0.91 2.43
CA LYS A 130 -24.17 0.35 3.06
C LYS A 130 -23.37 1.55 2.58
N LEU A 131 -22.08 1.38 2.28
CA LEU A 131 -21.24 2.44 1.73
C LEU A 131 -21.65 2.79 0.29
N ILE A 132 -21.89 1.78 -0.54
CA ILE A 132 -22.38 1.95 -1.92
C ILE A 132 -23.77 2.59 -1.89
N LYS A 133 -24.67 2.09 -1.05
CA LYS A 133 -26.01 2.68 -0.87
C LYS A 133 -25.94 4.15 -0.45
N TYR A 134 -25.06 4.50 0.48
CA TYR A 134 -24.87 5.91 0.87
C TYR A 134 -24.36 6.73 -0.32
N TYR A 135 -23.37 6.23 -1.05
CA TYR A 135 -22.80 6.91 -2.22
C TYR A 135 -23.86 7.18 -3.31
N ASP A 136 -24.76 6.23 -3.55
CA ASP A 136 -25.81 6.33 -4.58
C ASP A 136 -26.99 7.22 -4.16
N GLN A 137 -27.32 7.27 -2.87
CA GLN A 137 -28.58 7.86 -2.38
C GLN A 137 -28.41 9.22 -1.70
N GLU A 138 -27.22 9.52 -1.15
CA GLU A 138 -27.01 10.68 -0.29
C GLU A 138 -26.27 11.80 -1.04
N GLU A 139 -26.74 13.04 -0.88
CA GLU A 139 -26.11 14.20 -1.53
C GLU A 139 -24.81 14.66 -0.82
N LEU A 140 -24.62 14.27 0.45
CA LEU A 140 -23.47 14.72 1.24
C LEU A 140 -22.23 13.88 0.95
N SER A 141 -21.29 14.47 0.21
CA SER A 141 -20.02 13.83 -0.13
C SER A 141 -19.16 13.57 1.11
N VAL A 142 -18.76 12.33 1.31
CA VAL A 142 -17.75 11.91 2.29
C VAL A 142 -16.45 11.63 1.54
N THR A 143 -15.35 12.28 1.95
CA THR A 143 -14.06 12.12 1.25
C THR A 143 -13.37 10.80 1.63
N VAL A 144 -13.46 10.40 2.90
CA VAL A 144 -12.85 9.16 3.42
C VAL A 144 -13.76 8.52 4.46
N TRP A 145 -13.94 7.21 4.37
CA TRP A 145 -14.66 6.40 5.36
C TRP A 145 -13.69 5.65 6.27
N PHE A 146 -13.79 5.89 7.59
CA PHE A 146 -13.18 5.04 8.59
C PHE A 146 -14.05 3.81 8.81
N VAL A 147 -13.53 2.63 8.47
CA VAL A 147 -14.20 1.36 8.69
C VAL A 147 -13.74 0.81 10.04
N ALA A 148 -14.55 1.05 11.07
CA ALA A 148 -14.28 0.68 12.44
C ALA A 148 -14.71 -0.78 12.67
N ILE A 149 -13.75 -1.68 12.83
CA ILE A 149 -14.00 -3.11 12.97
C ILE A 149 -13.65 -3.63 14.38
N PRO A 150 -14.47 -4.55 14.92
CA PRO A 150 -14.07 -5.38 16.04
C PRO A 150 -12.85 -6.25 15.71
N ASP A 151 -12.04 -6.61 16.71
CA ASP A 151 -10.83 -7.42 16.52
C ASP A 151 -11.15 -8.81 15.94
N GLU A 152 -12.34 -9.35 16.19
CA GLU A 152 -12.79 -10.65 15.71
C GLU A 152 -12.93 -10.69 14.18
N ILE A 153 -13.36 -9.59 13.54
CA ILE A 153 -13.39 -9.50 12.07
C ILE A 153 -11.97 -9.63 11.51
N TYR A 154 -10.99 -8.97 12.15
CA TYR A 154 -9.60 -9.07 11.74
C TYR A 154 -9.01 -10.46 12.02
N GLN A 155 -9.39 -11.10 13.13
CA GLN A 155 -8.89 -12.42 13.52
C GLN A 155 -9.44 -13.52 12.62
N PHE A 156 -10.76 -13.52 12.36
CA PHE A 156 -11.48 -14.59 11.66
C PHE A 156 -11.80 -14.27 10.19
N GLY A 157 -11.42 -13.08 9.74
CA GLY A 157 -11.54 -12.63 8.35
C GLY A 157 -10.27 -12.75 7.53
N LYS A 158 -9.21 -13.38 8.06
CA LYS A 158 -7.93 -13.61 7.36
C LYS A 158 -7.87 -14.96 6.65
N PRO A 159 -7.00 -15.11 5.64
CA PRO A 159 -6.72 -16.40 5.03
C PRO A 159 -6.33 -17.44 6.09
N GLN A 160 -6.80 -18.68 5.93
CA GLN A 160 -6.51 -19.82 6.81
C GLN A 160 -6.95 -19.67 8.28
N SER A 161 -7.68 -18.60 8.62
CA SER A 161 -8.24 -18.43 9.97
C SER A 161 -9.32 -19.48 10.26
N LYS A 162 -9.33 -19.98 11.50
CA LYS A 162 -10.33 -20.94 11.98
C LYS A 162 -11.05 -20.34 13.18
N ILE A 163 -12.38 -20.43 13.17
CA ILE A 163 -13.19 -20.07 14.32
C ILE A 163 -13.12 -21.18 15.39
N PRO A 164 -13.21 -20.85 16.68
CA PRO A 164 -13.34 -21.85 17.74
C PRO A 164 -14.54 -22.76 17.51
N LYS A 165 -14.41 -24.05 17.88
CA LYS A 165 -15.54 -24.98 17.80
C LYS A 165 -16.57 -24.61 18.87
N SER A 166 -17.80 -24.33 18.44
CA SER A 166 -18.94 -24.01 19.28
C SER A 166 -20.20 -24.70 18.73
N GLU A 167 -21.16 -25.01 19.59
CA GLU A 167 -22.49 -25.52 19.20
C GLU A 167 -23.29 -24.47 18.41
N GLU A 168 -22.96 -23.19 18.58
CA GLU A 168 -23.59 -22.08 17.85
C GLU A 168 -23.06 -21.91 16.42
N ASN A 169 -22.02 -22.65 16.03
CA ASN A 169 -21.45 -22.53 14.69
C ASN A 169 -22.41 -23.10 13.64
N VAL A 170 -22.68 -22.31 12.60
CA VAL A 170 -23.58 -22.69 11.53
C VAL A 170 -22.78 -23.08 10.28
N TRP A 171 -23.13 -24.19 9.66
CA TRP A 171 -22.62 -24.53 8.32
C TRP A 171 -23.61 -24.07 7.27
N ILE A 172 -23.22 -23.01 6.55
CA ILE A 172 -23.89 -22.49 5.37
C ILE A 172 -22.81 -22.44 4.31
N GLY A 173 -23.02 -23.11 3.17
CA GLY A 173 -22.04 -23.21 2.11
C GLY A 173 -22.41 -24.28 1.09
N LEU A 174 -21.61 -24.39 0.02
CA LEU A 174 -21.81 -25.39 -1.03
C LEU A 174 -20.78 -26.52 -0.89
N PRO A 175 -21.13 -27.76 -1.27
CA PRO A 175 -20.17 -28.85 -1.44
C PRO A 175 -19.09 -28.49 -2.48
N LYS A 176 -17.87 -29.03 -2.33
CA LYS A 176 -16.72 -28.67 -3.19
C LYS A 176 -16.98 -28.84 -4.70
N LYS A 177 -17.77 -29.85 -5.09
CA LYS A 177 -18.13 -30.10 -6.50
C LYS A 177 -18.99 -28.99 -7.12
N GLU A 178 -19.83 -28.38 -6.31
CA GLU A 178 -20.82 -27.36 -6.72
C GLU A 178 -20.21 -25.95 -6.77
N ARG A 179 -19.15 -25.69 -5.98
CA ARG A 179 -18.42 -24.42 -5.98
C ARG A 179 -17.82 -24.07 -7.34
N ASN A 180 -17.23 -25.07 -8.00
CA ASN A 180 -16.44 -24.88 -9.22
C ASN A 180 -17.24 -25.12 -10.51
N SER A 181 -18.52 -25.50 -10.41
CA SER A 181 -19.36 -25.67 -11.59
C SER A 181 -19.49 -24.32 -12.33
N LYS A 182 -19.46 -24.31 -13.66
CA LYS A 182 -19.77 -23.10 -14.45
C LYS A 182 -21.28 -22.90 -14.63
N GLU A 183 -22.08 -23.89 -14.29
CA GLU A 183 -23.54 -23.86 -14.43
C GLU A 183 -24.17 -23.02 -13.32
N GLN A 184 -25.18 -22.22 -13.68
CA GLN A 184 -26.02 -21.52 -12.70
C GLN A 184 -27.03 -22.50 -12.10
N PHE A 185 -27.27 -22.39 -10.80
CA PHE A 185 -28.32 -23.14 -10.15
C PHE A 185 -29.69 -22.58 -10.55
N LEU A 186 -30.70 -23.45 -10.54
CA LEU A 186 -32.09 -23.05 -10.76
C LEU A 186 -32.63 -22.16 -9.63
N PHE A 187 -32.07 -22.27 -8.43
CA PHE A 187 -32.45 -21.50 -7.24
C PHE A 187 -31.50 -20.32 -7.04
N THR A 188 -32.05 -19.13 -6.84
CA THR A 188 -31.29 -17.88 -6.68
C THR A 188 -30.38 -17.92 -5.45
N GLU A 189 -30.87 -18.49 -4.35
CA GLU A 189 -30.15 -18.57 -3.08
C GLU A 189 -28.84 -19.38 -3.20
N LEU A 190 -28.83 -20.42 -4.04
CA LEU A 190 -27.62 -21.21 -4.31
C LEU A 190 -26.61 -20.43 -5.17
N ASN A 191 -27.08 -19.57 -6.07
CA ASN A 191 -26.21 -18.71 -6.87
C ASN A 191 -25.56 -17.63 -5.99
N GLU A 192 -26.28 -17.05 -5.03
CA GLU A 192 -25.73 -16.10 -4.04
C GLU A 192 -24.65 -16.77 -3.17
N LEU A 193 -24.90 -18.00 -2.70
CA LEU A 193 -23.88 -18.76 -1.98
C LEU A 193 -22.66 -19.07 -2.85
N LYS A 194 -22.87 -19.33 -4.14
CA LYS A 194 -21.79 -19.60 -5.08
C LYS A 194 -20.88 -18.39 -5.27
N GLU A 195 -21.45 -17.19 -5.29
CA GLU A 195 -20.72 -15.93 -5.47
C GLU A 195 -19.61 -15.77 -4.42
N ALA A 196 -19.87 -16.09 -3.15
CA ALA A 196 -18.88 -16.00 -2.09
C ALA A 196 -17.58 -16.79 -2.36
N TYR A 197 -17.66 -17.88 -3.13
CA TYR A 197 -16.50 -18.70 -3.48
C TYR A 197 -15.65 -18.11 -4.62
N THR A 198 -16.13 -17.07 -5.30
CA THR A 198 -15.35 -16.34 -6.31
C THR A 198 -14.38 -15.33 -5.69
N PHE A 199 -14.54 -15.03 -4.39
CA PHE A 199 -13.70 -14.09 -3.66
C PHE A 199 -12.68 -14.83 -2.77
N GLU A 200 -11.47 -14.27 -2.69
CA GLU A 200 -10.43 -14.75 -1.76
C GLU A 200 -10.84 -14.50 -0.29
N VAL A 201 -10.48 -15.40 0.63
CA VAL A 201 -10.83 -15.27 2.06
C VAL A 201 -9.95 -14.23 2.76
N ASN A 202 -10.24 -12.95 2.53
CA ASN A 202 -9.61 -11.83 3.22
C ASN A 202 -10.57 -10.62 3.30
N PHE A 203 -11.05 -10.29 4.50
CA PHE A 203 -12.01 -9.19 4.72
C PHE A 203 -11.51 -7.86 4.17
N HIS A 204 -10.24 -7.52 4.45
CA HIS A 204 -9.65 -6.26 4.01
C HIS A 204 -9.65 -6.16 2.48
N ASN A 205 -9.16 -7.21 1.81
CA ASN A 205 -9.01 -7.20 0.36
C ASN A 205 -10.36 -7.26 -0.34
N GLN A 206 -11.29 -8.09 0.14
CA GLN A 206 -12.66 -8.14 -0.40
C GLN A 206 -13.37 -6.79 -0.25
N LEU A 207 -13.32 -6.15 0.92
CA LEU A 207 -13.97 -4.87 1.16
C LEU A 207 -13.41 -3.79 0.22
N LYS A 208 -12.09 -3.70 0.09
CA LYS A 208 -11.48 -2.75 -0.85
C LYS A 208 -11.86 -3.06 -2.29
N ALA A 209 -11.76 -4.32 -2.73
CA ALA A 209 -12.08 -4.72 -4.09
C ALA A 209 -13.52 -4.35 -4.49
N LYS A 210 -14.48 -4.55 -3.59
CA LYS A 210 -15.90 -4.20 -3.79
C LYS A 210 -16.13 -2.70 -3.95
N LEU A 211 -15.30 -1.86 -3.33
CA LEU A 211 -15.44 -0.40 -3.30
C LEU A 211 -14.61 0.33 -4.37
N LEU A 212 -13.78 -0.40 -5.14
CA LEU A 212 -12.93 0.20 -6.17
C LEU A 212 -13.74 0.81 -7.32
N ALA A 213 -14.82 0.14 -7.75
CA ALA A 213 -15.65 0.59 -8.86
C ALA A 213 -16.29 1.96 -8.58
N ASP A 214 -16.81 2.13 -7.36
CA ASP A 214 -17.46 3.36 -6.90
C ASP A 214 -16.48 4.42 -6.41
N LYS A 215 -15.16 4.13 -6.48
CA LYS A 215 -14.08 5.02 -6.04
C LYS A 215 -14.23 5.46 -4.58
N ILE A 216 -14.84 4.63 -3.73
CA ILE A 216 -15.06 4.92 -2.31
C ILE A 216 -13.75 4.68 -1.54
N VAL A 217 -13.18 5.75 -0.96
CA VAL A 217 -11.92 5.68 -0.21
C VAL A 217 -12.18 5.25 1.22
N THR A 218 -11.54 4.16 1.66
CA THR A 218 -11.71 3.61 3.01
C THR A 218 -10.40 3.52 3.78
N GLN A 219 -10.47 3.67 5.10
CA GLN A 219 -9.40 3.37 6.05
C GLN A 219 -9.94 2.42 7.12
N ILE A 220 -9.51 1.16 7.08
CA ILE A 220 -9.90 0.18 8.09
C ILE A 220 -9.12 0.43 9.39
N ILE A 221 -9.83 0.51 10.51
CA ILE A 221 -9.28 0.70 11.85
C ILE A 221 -9.84 -0.40 12.76
N ARG A 222 -8.92 -1.12 13.41
CA ARG A 222 -9.28 -2.07 14.47
C ARG A 222 -9.50 -1.32 15.77
N GLU A 223 -10.48 -1.74 16.54
CA GLU A 223 -10.77 -1.20 17.87
C GLU A 223 -9.53 -1.23 18.79
N SER A 224 -8.75 -2.32 18.78
CA SER A 224 -7.53 -2.42 19.59
C SER A 224 -6.42 -1.48 19.17
N THR A 225 -6.43 -0.95 17.94
CA THR A 225 -5.44 0.04 17.53
C THR A 225 -5.68 1.37 18.26
N VAL A 226 -6.94 1.74 18.47
CA VAL A 226 -7.37 3.08 18.91
C VAL A 226 -7.97 3.14 20.32
N ALA A 227 -8.38 2.00 20.88
CA ALA A 227 -9.03 1.88 22.19
C ALA A 227 -8.49 0.70 23.02
N TYR A 228 -7.21 0.34 22.85
CA TYR A 228 -6.57 -0.73 23.62
C TYR A 228 -6.67 -0.51 25.14
N GLU A 229 -6.62 0.74 25.62
CA GLU A 229 -6.76 1.10 27.04
C GLU A 229 -8.10 0.66 27.62
N THR A 230 -9.17 0.67 26.80
CA THR A 230 -10.53 0.28 27.20
C THR A 230 -10.75 -1.23 27.06
N ILE A 231 -10.15 -1.84 26.03
CA ILE A 231 -10.47 -3.21 25.61
C ILE A 231 -9.56 -4.24 26.27
N TRP A 232 -8.29 -3.90 26.51
CA TRP A 232 -7.34 -4.85 27.09
C TRP A 232 -7.37 -4.82 28.61
N ILE A 233 -7.19 -6.00 29.22
CA ILE A 233 -7.15 -6.16 30.68
C ILE A 233 -5.70 -6.17 31.19
N ASN A 234 -4.76 -6.63 30.36
CA ASN A 234 -3.35 -6.78 30.74
C ASN A 234 -2.64 -5.41 30.76
N LYS A 235 -2.24 -4.95 31.95
CA LYS A 235 -1.57 -3.67 32.16
C LYS A 235 -0.22 -3.55 31.45
N ASP A 236 0.62 -4.58 31.52
CA ASP A 236 1.94 -4.57 30.87
C ASP A 236 1.81 -4.41 29.34
N LYS A 237 0.77 -5.04 28.76
CA LYS A 237 0.46 -4.90 27.34
C LYS A 237 0.01 -3.47 26.98
N ILE A 238 -0.78 -2.83 27.84
CA ILE A 238 -1.22 -1.44 27.67
C ILE A 238 -0.03 -0.49 27.77
N GLU A 239 0.82 -0.64 28.79
CA GLU A 239 2.02 0.18 28.98
C GLU A 239 2.99 0.07 27.81
N TYR A 240 3.20 -1.14 27.28
CA TYR A 240 4.01 -1.34 26.08
C TYR A 240 3.40 -0.65 24.85
N GLU A 241 2.08 -0.71 24.69
CA GLU A 241 1.38 -0.14 23.54
C GLU A 241 1.39 1.41 23.55
N HIS A 242 1.39 2.03 24.73
CA HIS A 242 1.57 3.49 24.88
C HIS A 242 2.87 4.01 24.26
N LEU A 243 3.92 3.17 24.18
CA LEU A 243 5.18 3.53 23.51
C LEU A 243 5.01 3.83 22.01
N PHE A 244 3.86 3.45 21.42
CA PHE A 244 3.57 3.61 20.00
C PHE A 244 2.47 4.65 19.72
N ASP A 245 1.92 5.32 20.73
CA ASP A 245 0.83 6.29 20.55
C ASP A 245 1.18 7.42 19.59
N THR A 246 2.39 7.97 19.70
CA THR A 246 2.88 9.02 18.78
C THR A 246 2.98 8.49 17.35
N ALA A 247 3.52 7.28 17.18
CA ALA A 247 3.66 6.64 15.87
C ALA A 247 2.29 6.35 15.24
N LYS A 248 1.30 5.89 16.03
CA LYS A 248 -0.08 5.70 15.55
C LYS A 248 -0.70 7.02 15.09
N ALA A 249 -0.55 8.08 15.88
CA ALA A 249 -1.09 9.40 15.55
C ALA A 249 -0.47 9.96 14.25
N TRP A 250 0.85 9.86 14.11
CA TRP A 250 1.59 10.21 12.90
C TRP A 250 1.12 9.41 11.67
N ASN A 251 0.99 8.09 11.80
CA ASN A 251 0.58 7.21 10.69
C ASN A 251 -0.86 7.48 10.26
N ILE A 252 -1.82 7.47 11.21
CA ILE A 252 -3.24 7.66 10.90
C ILE A 252 -3.48 9.05 10.29
N SER A 253 -2.84 10.10 10.81
CA SER A 253 -2.98 11.47 10.29
C SER A 253 -2.39 11.63 8.90
N THR A 254 -1.22 11.04 8.64
CA THR A 254 -0.58 11.06 7.31
C THR A 254 -1.43 10.34 6.29
N THR A 255 -1.94 9.15 6.63
CA THR A 255 -2.81 8.36 5.75
C THR A 255 -4.12 9.09 5.48
N LEU A 256 -4.71 9.72 6.50
CA LEU A 256 -5.90 10.56 6.33
C LEU A 256 -5.62 11.71 5.36
N TYR A 257 -4.56 12.49 5.58
CA TYR A 257 -4.18 13.61 4.71
C TYR A 257 -3.96 13.15 3.26
N TYR A 258 -3.35 11.98 3.06
CA TYR A 258 -3.16 11.40 1.74
C TYR A 258 -4.48 10.99 1.07
N LYS A 259 -5.35 10.30 1.81
CA LYS A 259 -6.63 9.80 1.29
C LYS A 259 -7.62 10.90 0.93
N VAL A 260 -7.55 12.04 1.61
CA VAL A 260 -8.35 13.23 1.25
C VAL A 260 -7.81 13.97 0.03
N GLY A 261 -6.68 13.52 -0.55
CA GLY A 261 -6.09 14.06 -1.77
C GLY A 261 -4.86 14.94 -1.56
N GLY A 262 -4.37 15.08 -0.33
CA GLY A 262 -3.14 15.79 -0.03
C GLY A 262 -1.90 14.95 -0.35
N ILE A 263 -0.77 15.59 -0.68
CA ILE A 263 0.53 14.93 -0.76
C ILE A 263 1.35 15.41 0.44
N PRO A 264 1.66 14.55 1.42
CA PRO A 264 2.33 14.99 2.64
C PRO A 264 3.80 15.36 2.38
N TRP A 265 4.50 14.64 1.53
CA TRP A 265 5.84 14.96 1.04
C TRP A 265 6.09 14.36 -0.33
N LYS A 266 7.10 14.84 -1.05
CA LYS A 266 7.61 14.20 -2.28
C LYS A 266 9.09 13.90 -2.18
N LEU A 267 9.65 13.12 -3.10
CA LEU A 267 11.10 12.92 -3.17
C LEU A 267 11.80 14.24 -3.51
N GLY A 268 12.84 14.59 -2.74
CA GLY A 268 13.53 15.87 -2.89
C GLY A 268 14.62 15.88 -3.95
N ASP A 269 15.31 14.77 -4.13
CA ASP A 269 16.48 14.68 -5.01
C ASP A 269 16.24 13.71 -6.17
N ILE A 270 15.01 13.73 -6.73
CA ILE A 270 14.62 12.90 -7.88
C ILE A 270 15.11 13.50 -9.19
N ARG A 271 15.50 12.63 -10.12
CA ARG A 271 15.94 13.04 -11.46
C ARG A 271 14.73 13.55 -12.27
N PRO A 272 14.88 14.66 -13.00
CA PRO A 272 13.77 15.25 -13.74
C PRO A 272 13.33 14.31 -14.87
N ASN A 273 12.01 14.27 -15.13
CA ASN A 273 11.39 13.49 -16.21
C ASN A 273 11.69 11.98 -16.18
N VAL A 274 12.02 11.42 -15.01
CA VAL A 274 12.18 9.98 -14.84
C VAL A 274 10.91 9.40 -14.24
N CYS A 275 10.51 8.23 -14.74
CA CYS A 275 9.36 7.48 -14.27
C CYS A 275 9.79 6.12 -13.72
N TYR A 276 9.22 5.69 -12.61
CA TYR A 276 9.47 4.36 -12.03
C TYR A 276 8.20 3.51 -12.09
N LEU A 277 8.28 2.39 -12.80
CA LEU A 277 7.18 1.46 -13.02
C LEU A 277 7.46 0.15 -12.28
N GLY A 278 6.73 -0.15 -11.22
CA GLY A 278 6.81 -1.45 -10.54
C GLY A 278 5.84 -2.45 -11.17
N LEU A 279 6.34 -3.59 -11.63
CA LEU A 279 5.51 -4.69 -12.11
C LEU A 279 5.08 -5.60 -10.96
N VAL A 280 3.79 -5.92 -10.95
CA VAL A 280 3.13 -6.71 -9.92
C VAL A 280 2.47 -7.89 -10.60
N TYR A 281 2.80 -9.10 -10.16
CA TYR A 281 2.17 -10.32 -10.65
C TYR A 281 1.51 -11.07 -9.51
N LYS A 282 0.29 -11.53 -9.73
CA LYS A 282 -0.45 -12.37 -8.80
C LYS A 282 -1.11 -13.52 -9.56
N GLN A 283 -0.76 -14.75 -9.19
CA GLN A 283 -1.41 -15.93 -9.73
C GLN A 283 -2.89 -15.96 -9.30
N VAL A 284 -3.78 -16.27 -10.22
CA VAL A 284 -5.21 -16.43 -9.94
C VAL A 284 -5.47 -17.90 -9.61
N GLU A 285 -6.26 -18.17 -8.58
CA GLU A 285 -6.70 -19.53 -8.27
C GLU A 285 -7.75 -19.98 -9.32
N ASP A 286 -7.30 -20.59 -10.41
CA ASP A 286 -8.13 -21.16 -11.48
C ASP A 286 -7.65 -22.59 -11.84
N GLU A 287 -8.43 -23.35 -12.59
CA GLU A 287 -8.07 -24.70 -13.07
C GLU A 287 -6.79 -24.70 -13.92
N ASP A 288 -6.54 -23.61 -14.65
CA ASP A 288 -5.25 -23.37 -15.33
C ASP A 288 -4.33 -22.55 -14.41
N ASN A 289 -3.44 -23.26 -13.73
CA ASN A 289 -2.40 -22.69 -12.86
C ASN A 289 -1.50 -21.65 -13.55
N ARG A 290 -1.56 -21.50 -14.88
CA ARG A 290 -0.75 -20.49 -15.60
C ARG A 290 -1.34 -19.09 -15.57
N LYS A 291 -2.61 -18.93 -15.16
CA LYS A 291 -3.25 -17.61 -15.17
C LYS A 291 -2.73 -16.72 -14.04
N ALA A 292 -2.39 -15.49 -14.41
CA ALA A 292 -2.01 -14.45 -13.46
C ALA A 292 -2.64 -13.12 -13.85
N CYS A 293 -2.89 -12.28 -12.85
CA CYS A 293 -3.15 -10.87 -13.00
C CYS A 293 -1.84 -10.10 -12.88
N CYS A 294 -1.68 -9.09 -13.72
CA CYS A 294 -0.54 -8.21 -13.76
C CYS A 294 -1.08 -6.81 -13.51
N ALA A 295 -0.42 -6.08 -12.65
CA ALA A 295 -0.65 -4.66 -12.49
C ALA A 295 0.69 -3.94 -12.57
N ALA A 296 0.67 -2.70 -13.05
CA ALA A 296 1.81 -1.82 -12.93
C ALA A 296 1.46 -0.68 -11.97
N GLN A 297 2.45 -0.30 -11.17
CA GLN A 297 2.37 0.86 -10.30
C GLN A 297 3.41 1.89 -10.72
N MET A 298 2.93 3.03 -11.20
CA MET A 298 3.77 4.12 -11.69
C MET A 298 3.96 5.16 -10.59
N PHE A 299 5.20 5.58 -10.39
CA PHE A 299 5.54 6.66 -9.47
C PHE A 299 6.24 7.78 -10.22
N LEU A 300 5.74 9.00 -9.98
CA LEU A 300 6.22 10.24 -10.57
C LEU A 300 7.10 11.02 -9.59
N ASP A 301 7.83 11.99 -10.12
CA ASP A 301 8.61 12.97 -9.35
C ASP A 301 7.75 13.81 -8.37
N SER A 302 6.47 13.96 -8.67
CA SER A 302 5.47 14.61 -7.82
C SER A 302 5.19 13.85 -6.52
N GLY A 303 5.63 12.59 -6.42
CA GLY A 303 5.32 11.70 -5.32
C GLY A 303 3.94 11.05 -5.43
N ASP A 304 3.16 11.34 -6.47
CA ASP A 304 1.88 10.69 -6.72
C ASP A 304 2.07 9.33 -7.42
N GLY A 305 1.24 8.36 -7.04
CA GLY A 305 1.28 6.98 -7.53
C GLY A 305 0.00 6.62 -8.27
N MET A 306 0.13 5.96 -9.42
CA MET A 306 -1.00 5.45 -10.20
C MET A 306 -0.90 3.94 -10.34
N VAL A 307 -2.05 3.26 -10.28
CA VAL A 307 -2.14 1.82 -10.45
C VAL A 307 -2.87 1.52 -11.75
N PHE A 308 -2.18 0.78 -12.62
CA PHE A 308 -2.67 0.30 -13.89
C PHE A 308 -2.97 -1.19 -13.74
N ARG A 309 -4.24 -1.57 -13.81
CA ARG A 309 -4.63 -2.97 -13.88
C ARG A 309 -4.38 -3.45 -15.31
N GLY A 310 -3.46 -4.40 -15.47
CA GLY A 310 -3.29 -5.12 -16.73
C GLY A 310 -4.37 -6.18 -16.93
N ASN A 311 -4.30 -6.89 -18.06
CA ASN A 311 -5.22 -7.98 -18.37
C ASN A 311 -5.08 -9.17 -17.37
N ILE A 312 -5.82 -10.24 -17.59
CA ILE A 312 -5.50 -11.54 -16.99
C ILE A 312 -5.04 -12.44 -18.13
N GLY A 313 -3.84 -12.97 -18.02
CA GLY A 313 -3.23 -13.80 -19.05
C GLY A 313 -2.50 -15.02 -18.48
N PRO A 314 -2.09 -15.97 -19.34
CA PRO A 314 -1.35 -17.17 -18.95
C PRO A 314 0.13 -16.84 -18.68
N TRP A 315 0.39 -15.89 -17.80
CA TRP A 315 1.71 -15.30 -17.60
C TRP A 315 2.58 -16.05 -16.58
N TYR A 316 2.00 -16.97 -15.81
CA TYR A 316 2.77 -17.76 -14.86
C TYR A 316 3.34 -19.01 -15.54
N ASN A 317 4.66 -19.18 -15.46
CA ASN A 317 5.35 -20.37 -15.92
C ASN A 317 5.53 -21.36 -14.75
N PRO A 318 4.85 -22.53 -14.74
CA PRO A 318 4.92 -23.48 -13.63
C PRO A 318 6.30 -24.12 -13.44
N ASN A 319 7.12 -24.16 -14.49
CA ASN A 319 8.44 -24.80 -14.46
C ASN A 319 9.49 -23.88 -13.83
N THR A 320 9.53 -22.61 -14.25
CA THR A 320 10.48 -21.62 -13.72
C THR A 320 9.95 -20.93 -12.46
N LYS A 321 8.63 -20.98 -12.22
CA LYS A 321 7.92 -20.23 -11.18
C LYS A 321 8.05 -18.71 -11.34
N GLU A 322 8.28 -18.26 -12.58
CA GLU A 322 8.41 -16.86 -12.93
C GLU A 322 7.17 -16.38 -13.70
N PHE A 323 6.95 -15.07 -13.71
CA PHE A 323 5.86 -14.42 -14.42
C PHE A 323 6.42 -13.59 -15.57
N HIS A 324 5.84 -13.75 -16.75
CA HIS A 324 6.22 -13.01 -17.95
C HIS A 324 4.99 -12.59 -18.75
N LEU A 325 4.93 -11.33 -19.15
CA LEU A 325 3.85 -10.82 -20.00
C LEU A 325 4.01 -11.32 -21.43
N LEU A 326 2.89 -11.53 -22.11
CA LEU A 326 2.92 -11.66 -23.56
C LEU A 326 3.26 -10.30 -24.18
N LYS A 327 3.85 -10.31 -25.37
CA LYS A 327 4.28 -9.10 -26.08
C LYS A 327 3.18 -8.03 -26.17
N LYS A 328 1.96 -8.46 -26.51
CA LYS A 328 0.80 -7.56 -26.64
C LYS A 328 0.44 -6.87 -25.32
N ASP A 329 0.45 -7.61 -24.22
CA ASP A 329 0.08 -7.09 -22.90
C ASP A 329 1.17 -6.14 -22.36
N ALA A 330 2.44 -6.44 -22.63
CA ALA A 330 3.56 -5.55 -22.34
C ALA A 330 3.45 -4.21 -23.09
N ILE A 331 3.07 -4.24 -24.38
CA ILE A 331 2.82 -3.03 -25.18
C ILE A 331 1.70 -2.19 -24.56
N GLU A 332 0.57 -2.83 -24.24
CA GLU A 332 -0.60 -2.14 -23.69
C GLU A 332 -0.28 -1.48 -22.33
N LEU A 333 0.35 -2.23 -21.41
CA LEU A 333 0.67 -1.77 -20.07
C LEU A 333 1.62 -0.57 -20.05
N LEU A 334 2.70 -0.62 -20.83
CA LEU A 334 3.66 0.48 -20.89
C LEU A 334 3.09 1.67 -21.66
N SER A 335 2.33 1.45 -22.73
CA SER A 335 1.66 2.53 -23.45
C SER A 335 0.71 3.30 -22.53
N MET A 336 -0.13 2.60 -21.76
CA MET A 336 -1.02 3.24 -20.78
C MET A 336 -0.25 4.08 -19.76
N SER A 337 0.89 3.57 -19.28
CA SER A 337 1.74 4.28 -18.31
C SER A 337 2.35 5.54 -18.91
N LEU A 338 2.85 5.48 -20.15
CA LEU A 338 3.45 6.61 -20.87
C LEU A 338 2.43 7.70 -21.20
N GLU A 339 1.25 7.32 -21.70
CA GLU A 339 0.17 8.29 -21.98
C GLU A 339 -0.28 8.97 -20.68
N SER A 340 -0.46 8.19 -19.61
CA SER A 340 -0.86 8.74 -18.31
C SER A 340 0.17 9.70 -17.71
N PHE A 341 1.47 9.43 -17.90
CA PHE A 341 2.52 10.38 -17.56
C PHE A 341 2.37 11.67 -18.37
N ALA A 342 2.21 11.56 -19.69
CA ALA A 342 2.19 12.71 -20.58
C ALA A 342 0.96 13.61 -20.34
N GLU A 343 -0.19 13.02 -20.01
CA GLU A 343 -1.39 13.73 -19.58
C GLU A 343 -1.15 14.52 -18.29
N LYS A 344 -0.63 13.88 -17.24
CA LYS A 344 -0.32 14.57 -15.97
C LYS A 344 0.74 15.66 -16.14
N PHE A 345 1.73 15.41 -16.99
CA PHE A 345 2.76 16.40 -17.31
C PHE A 345 2.14 17.62 -18.01
N LYS A 346 1.18 17.39 -18.93
CA LYS A 346 0.40 18.45 -19.59
C LYS A 346 -0.48 19.22 -18.64
N GLU A 347 -1.16 18.57 -17.70
CA GLU A 347 -1.96 19.23 -16.67
C GLU A 347 -1.10 20.15 -15.78
N THR A 348 0.11 19.71 -15.45
CA THR A 348 0.99 20.43 -14.52
C THR A 348 1.79 21.54 -15.19
N THR A 349 2.24 21.33 -16.43
CA THR A 349 3.19 22.22 -17.13
C THR A 349 2.61 22.92 -18.36
N GLY A 350 1.42 22.51 -18.81
CA GLY A 350 0.81 22.96 -20.06
C GLY A 350 1.43 22.35 -21.33
N LYS A 351 2.45 21.50 -21.21
CA LYS A 351 3.17 20.89 -22.34
C LYS A 351 2.95 19.38 -22.37
N PHE A 352 2.83 18.81 -23.56
CA PHE A 352 2.81 17.35 -23.72
C PHE A 352 4.25 16.85 -23.86
N LYS A 353 4.68 15.95 -22.97
CA LYS A 353 6.00 15.32 -23.01
C LYS A 353 5.95 13.95 -22.33
N TYR A 354 6.55 12.96 -22.95
CA TYR A 354 6.84 11.65 -22.34
C TYR A 354 8.02 11.76 -21.35
N PRO A 355 8.18 10.78 -20.43
CA PRO A 355 9.37 10.72 -19.60
C PRO A 355 10.62 10.52 -20.48
N ASP A 356 11.75 11.06 -20.04
CA ASP A 356 13.02 10.86 -20.72
C ASP A 356 13.52 9.42 -20.48
N GLU A 357 13.28 8.88 -19.27
CA GLU A 357 13.64 7.52 -18.89
C GLU A 357 12.52 6.84 -18.06
N VAL A 358 12.30 5.54 -18.31
CA VAL A 358 11.41 4.68 -17.54
C VAL A 358 12.21 3.52 -16.93
N PHE A 359 12.18 3.42 -15.61
CA PHE A 359 12.77 2.32 -14.85
C PHE A 359 11.69 1.30 -14.53
N ILE A 360 11.76 0.13 -15.16
CA ILE A 360 10.84 -0.98 -14.93
C ILE A 360 11.43 -1.87 -13.84
N HIS A 361 10.81 -1.86 -12.67
CA HIS A 361 11.23 -2.64 -11.49
C HIS A 361 10.44 -3.95 -11.40
N ALA A 362 11.16 -5.06 -11.29
CA ALA A 362 10.56 -6.39 -11.12
C ALA A 362 11.33 -7.24 -10.09
N LYS A 363 10.67 -8.27 -9.54
CA LYS A 363 11.30 -9.30 -8.68
C LYS A 363 11.97 -10.40 -9.54
N THR A 364 11.45 -10.64 -10.75
CA THR A 364 11.92 -11.67 -11.71
C THR A 364 12.76 -11.05 -12.84
N TYR A 365 13.38 -11.90 -13.67
CA TYR A 365 14.01 -11.45 -14.91
C TYR A 365 12.96 -11.06 -15.94
N PHE A 366 13.37 -10.22 -16.90
CA PHE A 366 12.57 -9.92 -18.08
C PHE A 366 12.92 -10.90 -19.20
N ASP A 367 11.92 -11.59 -19.73
CA ASP A 367 12.10 -12.40 -20.93
C ASP A 367 12.20 -11.53 -22.19
N ASP A 368 12.54 -12.15 -23.32
CA ASP A 368 12.74 -11.41 -24.56
C ASP A 368 11.42 -10.95 -25.19
N GLU A 369 10.32 -11.68 -24.97
CA GLU A 369 9.01 -11.36 -25.56
C GLU A 369 8.39 -10.13 -24.87
N GLU A 370 8.38 -10.09 -23.54
CA GLU A 370 7.87 -8.96 -22.77
C GLU A 370 8.73 -7.72 -22.97
N TRP A 371 10.05 -7.90 -23.02
CA TRP A 371 10.97 -6.80 -23.26
C TRP A 371 10.83 -6.21 -24.66
N GLU A 372 10.64 -7.05 -25.69
CA GLU A 372 10.34 -6.56 -27.05
C GLU A 372 9.04 -5.75 -27.07
N GLY A 373 8.01 -6.19 -26.33
CA GLY A 373 6.78 -5.44 -26.16
C GLY A 373 6.99 -4.07 -25.52
N PHE A 374 7.82 -3.99 -24.46
CA PHE A 374 8.19 -2.72 -23.85
C PHE A 374 8.99 -1.81 -24.81
N CYS A 375 9.93 -2.36 -25.58
CA CYS A 375 10.68 -1.60 -26.58
C CYS A 375 9.75 -0.95 -27.61
N ILE A 376 8.76 -1.70 -28.13
CA ILE A 376 7.79 -1.19 -29.10
C ILE A 376 6.94 -0.07 -28.51
N ALA A 377 6.48 -0.22 -27.26
CA ALA A 377 5.68 0.83 -26.62
C ALA A 377 6.49 2.11 -26.31
N ALA A 378 7.79 1.98 -26.07
CA ALA A 378 8.69 3.09 -25.76
C ALA A 378 9.35 3.75 -26.98
N GLU A 379 9.22 3.16 -28.16
CA GLU A 379 9.83 3.64 -29.40
C GLU A 379 9.47 5.11 -29.66
N ASP A 380 10.50 5.94 -29.89
CA ASP A 380 10.40 7.41 -30.05
C ASP A 380 9.75 8.17 -28.87
N LYS A 381 9.49 7.51 -27.73
CA LYS A 381 8.85 8.09 -26.55
C LYS A 381 9.80 8.22 -25.35
N SER A 382 10.51 7.16 -24.99
CA SER A 382 11.34 7.12 -23.77
C SER A 382 12.45 6.07 -23.87
N GLU A 383 13.56 6.28 -23.15
CA GLU A 383 14.51 5.20 -22.86
C GLU A 383 13.95 4.28 -21.76
N ILE A 384 14.14 2.96 -21.90
CA ILE A 384 13.67 1.98 -20.91
C ILE A 384 14.83 1.23 -20.26
N ILE A 385 14.75 1.04 -18.94
CA ILE A 385 15.75 0.34 -18.14
C ILE A 385 15.05 -0.72 -17.30
N GLY A 386 15.40 -1.99 -17.51
CA GLY A 386 14.89 -3.12 -16.74
C GLY A 386 15.77 -3.40 -15.52
N VAL A 387 15.19 -3.26 -14.33
CA VAL A 387 15.90 -3.47 -13.04
C VAL A 387 15.23 -4.57 -12.24
N ARG A 388 16.01 -5.58 -11.89
CA ARG A 388 15.60 -6.64 -10.98
C ARG A 388 16.04 -6.32 -9.56
N ILE A 389 15.11 -6.40 -8.62
CA ILE A 389 15.33 -6.10 -7.20
C ILE A 389 14.81 -7.26 -6.35
N ARG A 390 15.66 -7.85 -5.50
CA ARG A 390 15.27 -8.92 -4.58
C ARG A 390 15.95 -8.79 -3.22
N ASP A 391 15.25 -9.18 -2.16
CA ASP A 391 15.89 -9.41 -0.87
C ASP A 391 16.93 -10.54 -1.02
N ASP A 392 18.15 -10.32 -0.51
CA ASP A 392 19.22 -11.31 -0.52
C ASP A 392 19.67 -11.62 0.92
N SER A 393 19.64 -12.89 1.29
CA SER A 393 20.00 -13.37 2.64
C SER A 393 21.27 -14.24 2.65
N ASN A 394 21.99 -14.31 1.52
CA ASN A 394 23.17 -15.16 1.38
C ASN A 394 24.34 -14.70 2.25
N PHE A 395 24.41 -13.41 2.58
CA PHE A 395 25.43 -12.86 3.47
C PHE A 395 24.95 -11.60 4.19
N LYS A 396 25.63 -11.26 5.28
CA LYS A 396 25.43 -10.02 6.05
C LYS A 396 26.75 -9.29 6.21
N LEU A 397 26.71 -7.96 6.25
CA LEU A 397 27.88 -7.14 6.56
C LEU A 397 27.86 -6.72 8.03
N TYR A 398 28.99 -6.93 8.68
CA TYR A 398 29.24 -6.54 10.07
C TYR A 398 30.28 -5.43 10.11
N ARG A 399 30.25 -4.63 11.17
CA ARG A 399 31.27 -3.64 11.48
C ARG A 399 31.61 -3.71 12.96
N ASP A 400 32.80 -3.26 13.31
CA ASP A 400 33.31 -3.26 14.69
C ASP A 400 32.74 -2.09 15.51
N PHE A 401 31.40 -2.06 15.65
CA PHE A 401 30.63 -1.06 16.38
C PHE A 401 29.31 -1.67 16.87
N ASP A 402 28.67 -1.02 17.86
CA ASP A 402 27.44 -1.51 18.49
C ASP A 402 26.23 -1.65 17.56
N TYR A 403 26.17 -0.85 16.48
CA TYR A 403 25.07 -0.89 15.51
C TYR A 403 25.53 -1.48 14.18
N CYS A 404 24.58 -2.01 13.41
CA CYS A 404 24.83 -2.51 12.05
C CYS A 404 25.34 -1.40 11.10
N ILE A 405 25.66 -1.79 9.87
CA ILE A 405 26.11 -0.85 8.85
C ILE A 405 25.09 0.27 8.60
N PRO A 406 25.55 1.49 8.24
CA PRO A 406 24.64 2.59 7.96
C PRO A 406 23.70 2.27 6.80
N ARG A 407 22.43 2.68 6.91
CA ARG A 407 21.51 2.70 5.78
C ARG A 407 22.12 3.55 4.65
N GLY A 408 21.99 3.07 3.41
CA GLY A 408 22.61 3.68 2.24
C GLY A 408 23.98 3.09 1.89
N SER A 409 24.49 2.14 2.68
CA SER A 409 25.66 1.35 2.27
C SER A 409 25.35 0.54 1.01
N ALA A 410 26.24 0.55 0.02
CA ALA A 410 26.09 -0.22 -1.21
C ALA A 410 27.42 -0.88 -1.61
N LEU A 411 27.39 -2.18 -1.87
CA LEU A 411 28.52 -2.95 -2.36
C LEU A 411 28.37 -3.18 -3.86
N LEU A 412 29.13 -2.43 -4.66
CA LEU A 412 29.14 -2.54 -6.11
C LEU A 412 30.01 -3.74 -6.51
N ILE A 413 29.40 -4.73 -7.16
CA ILE A 413 30.08 -5.98 -7.55
C ILE A 413 30.48 -5.94 -9.03
N LYS A 414 29.60 -5.42 -9.89
CA LYS A 414 29.79 -5.24 -11.34
C LYS A 414 29.18 -3.89 -11.77
N GLU A 415 29.41 -3.51 -13.02
CA GLU A 415 28.81 -2.31 -13.63
C GLU A 415 27.28 -2.30 -13.61
N ASN A 416 26.66 -3.49 -13.62
CA ASN A 416 25.22 -3.67 -13.63
C ASN A 416 24.66 -4.38 -12.38
N PHE A 417 25.48 -4.65 -11.35
CA PHE A 417 25.05 -5.43 -10.19
C PHE A 417 25.63 -4.91 -8.87
N ALA A 418 24.76 -4.69 -7.88
CA ALA A 418 25.11 -4.23 -6.55
C ALA A 418 24.22 -4.81 -5.45
N TYR A 419 24.74 -4.83 -4.23
CA TYR A 419 23.96 -5.05 -3.01
C TYR A 419 23.75 -3.71 -2.29
N LEU A 420 22.50 -3.36 -1.97
CA LEU A 420 22.14 -2.11 -1.31
C LEU A 420 21.46 -2.38 0.03
N TRP A 421 22.01 -1.79 1.10
CA TRP A 421 21.39 -1.81 2.42
C TRP A 421 20.46 -0.62 2.59
N THR A 422 19.18 -0.84 2.27
CA THR A 422 18.09 0.10 2.52
C THR A 422 17.65 0.10 3.99
N LYS A 423 17.98 -0.94 4.75
CA LYS A 423 17.83 -0.98 6.22
C LYS A 423 19.21 -0.96 6.85
N GLY A 424 19.34 -0.29 7.98
CA GLY A 424 20.63 -0.08 8.62
C GLY A 424 20.54 0.88 9.78
N PHE A 425 21.69 1.21 10.35
CA PHE A 425 21.81 2.27 11.33
C PHE A 425 21.50 3.63 10.69
N ILE A 426 20.69 4.43 11.38
CA ILE A 426 20.25 5.74 10.91
C ILE A 426 20.68 6.79 11.94
N PRO A 427 21.69 7.63 11.62
CA PRO A 427 22.23 8.60 12.58
C PRO A 427 21.16 9.54 13.16
N ARG A 428 20.18 9.97 12.36
CA ARG A 428 19.12 10.90 12.78
C ARG A 428 18.25 10.35 13.90
N ILE A 429 17.96 9.05 13.92
CA ILE A 429 17.13 8.41 14.96
C ILE A 429 17.96 7.61 15.96
N GLN A 430 19.30 7.62 15.82
CA GLN A 430 20.26 6.95 16.71
C GLN A 430 19.98 5.45 16.91
N THR A 431 19.34 4.81 15.93
CA THR A 431 19.00 3.39 15.99
C THR A 431 18.84 2.84 14.57
N GLN A 432 18.49 1.57 14.46
CA GLN A 432 18.21 0.88 13.20
C GLN A 432 16.71 0.61 13.03
N LEU A 433 16.30 0.37 11.79
CA LEU A 433 14.97 -0.13 11.47
C LEU A 433 14.95 -1.66 11.56
N GLY A 434 14.35 -2.19 12.63
CA GLY A 434 14.22 -3.63 12.88
C GLY A 434 15.14 -4.14 13.99
N LEU A 435 14.93 -5.39 14.40
CA LEU A 435 15.66 -6.01 15.52
C LEU A 435 16.93 -6.76 15.07
N GLU A 436 16.99 -7.19 13.82
CA GLU A 436 18.08 -7.99 13.30
C GLU A 436 19.06 -7.18 12.44
N ILE A 437 20.25 -7.74 12.23
CA ILE A 437 21.20 -7.22 11.25
C ILE A 437 20.56 -7.30 9.86
N PRO A 438 20.50 -6.19 9.11
CA PRO A 438 19.75 -6.09 7.88
C PRO A 438 20.39 -6.88 6.73
N ASN A 439 19.51 -7.54 5.97
CA ASN A 439 19.85 -8.13 4.68
C ASN A 439 19.90 -7.02 3.60
N PRO A 440 20.82 -7.11 2.62
CA PRO A 440 20.78 -6.23 1.46
C PRO A 440 19.63 -6.55 0.50
N LEU A 441 19.30 -5.57 -0.33
CA LEU A 441 18.64 -5.79 -1.61
C LEU A 441 19.71 -6.07 -2.67
N SER A 442 19.58 -7.17 -3.39
CA SER A 442 20.27 -7.40 -4.66
C SER A 442 19.61 -6.56 -5.76
N ILE A 443 20.40 -5.76 -6.46
CA ILE A 443 19.97 -4.86 -7.53
C ILE A 443 20.76 -5.19 -8.78
N GLU A 444 20.05 -5.54 -9.85
CA GLU A 444 20.63 -5.90 -11.14
C GLU A 444 19.97 -5.12 -12.27
N VAL A 445 20.76 -4.42 -13.09
CA VAL A 445 20.29 -3.88 -14.38
C VAL A 445 20.38 -5.02 -15.39
N THR A 446 19.22 -5.54 -15.79
CA THR A 446 19.10 -6.74 -16.63
C THR A 446 18.88 -6.39 -18.09
N LYS A 447 18.27 -5.25 -18.38
CA LYS A 447 18.01 -4.74 -19.73
C LYS A 447 18.23 -3.21 -19.77
N GLY A 448 18.71 -2.70 -20.90
CA GLY A 448 19.15 -1.30 -21.03
C GLY A 448 20.53 -1.04 -20.42
N ALA A 449 20.97 0.21 -20.41
CA ALA A 449 22.28 0.60 -19.90
C ALA A 449 22.15 1.78 -18.93
N LYS A 450 22.38 1.54 -17.64
CA LYS A 450 22.45 2.60 -16.63
C LYS A 450 23.50 2.30 -15.59
N ASP A 451 24.14 3.35 -15.10
CA ASP A 451 25.07 3.28 -13.97
C ASP A 451 24.38 2.74 -12.71
N ILE A 452 24.90 1.65 -12.16
CA ILE A 452 24.32 0.95 -11.01
C ILE A 452 24.28 1.82 -9.75
N GLU A 453 25.21 2.77 -9.58
CA GLU A 453 25.20 3.69 -8.45
C GLU A 453 23.98 4.62 -8.52
N THR A 454 23.66 5.11 -9.71
CA THR A 454 22.44 5.90 -9.97
C THR A 454 21.18 5.09 -9.67
N VAL A 455 21.10 3.84 -10.12
CA VAL A 455 19.97 2.95 -9.82
C VAL A 455 19.82 2.71 -8.31
N CYS A 456 20.92 2.51 -7.59
CA CYS A 456 20.91 2.36 -6.13
C CYS A 456 20.43 3.63 -5.42
N LYS A 457 20.83 4.82 -5.88
CA LYS A 457 20.37 6.11 -5.34
C LYS A 457 18.85 6.25 -5.47
N ASP A 458 18.33 5.94 -6.65
CA ASP A 458 16.91 6.02 -6.94
C ASP A 458 16.09 5.03 -6.08
N ILE A 459 16.54 3.77 -5.99
CA ILE A 459 15.90 2.75 -5.14
C ILE A 459 15.92 3.16 -3.67
N LEU A 460 17.04 3.70 -3.17
CA LEU A 460 17.12 4.20 -1.81
C LEU A 460 16.12 5.33 -1.56
N ALA A 461 15.95 6.26 -2.50
CA ALA A 461 14.97 7.34 -2.41
C ALA A 461 13.53 6.82 -2.40
N LEU A 462 13.20 5.87 -3.28
CA LEU A 462 11.87 5.25 -3.36
C LEU A 462 11.45 4.52 -2.07
N THR A 463 12.39 4.13 -1.20
CA THR A 463 12.06 3.53 0.11
C THR A 463 11.51 4.52 1.14
N LYS A 464 11.54 5.83 0.83
CA LYS A 464 11.00 6.91 1.68
C LYS A 464 9.61 7.38 1.24
N LEU A 465 9.07 6.79 0.17
CA LEU A 465 7.75 7.12 -0.34
C LEU A 465 6.74 6.10 0.20
N ASN A 466 6.20 6.36 1.39
CA ASN A 466 5.12 5.58 1.97
C ASN A 466 4.14 6.52 2.67
N TYR A 467 2.96 6.73 2.10
CA TYR A 467 1.94 7.60 2.69
C TYR A 467 0.98 6.88 3.66
N ASN A 468 1.14 5.56 3.83
CA ASN A 468 0.44 4.79 4.85
C ASN A 468 1.11 4.84 6.22
N ALA A 469 2.37 5.29 6.27
CA ALA A 469 3.15 5.36 7.50
C ALA A 469 4.10 6.55 7.47
N CYS A 470 4.06 7.39 8.51
CA CYS A 470 4.99 8.50 8.68
C CYS A 470 6.25 8.01 9.40
N ILE A 471 7.00 7.16 8.73
CA ILE A 471 8.24 6.57 9.21
C ILE A 471 9.43 7.09 8.41
N PHE A 472 10.63 7.02 8.99
CA PHE A 472 11.85 7.53 8.33
C PHE A 472 12.08 6.86 6.95
N ALA A 473 11.91 5.54 6.87
CA ALA A 473 11.89 4.76 5.64
C ALA A 473 11.28 3.37 5.90
N ASP A 474 10.74 2.72 4.86
CA ASP A 474 10.15 1.36 4.94
C ASP A 474 11.17 0.25 4.68
N GLY A 475 12.28 0.60 4.00
CA GLY A 475 13.35 -0.31 3.62
C GLY A 475 13.06 -1.15 2.37
N SER A 476 11.84 -1.14 1.83
CA SER A 476 11.53 -1.62 0.48
C SER A 476 11.12 -0.44 -0.40
N PRO A 477 11.57 -0.35 -1.68
CA PRO A 477 11.15 0.73 -2.56
C PRO A 477 9.64 0.65 -2.81
N VAL A 478 8.98 1.81 -2.87
CA VAL A 478 7.53 1.90 -3.05
C VAL A 478 7.03 1.09 -4.24
N THR A 479 7.84 1.00 -5.32
CA THR A 479 7.61 0.22 -6.55
C THR A 479 7.39 -1.28 -6.30
N LEU A 480 7.83 -1.81 -5.15
CA LEU A 480 7.66 -3.21 -4.77
C LEU A 480 6.92 -3.37 -3.44
N ARG A 481 6.98 -2.37 -2.56
CA ARG A 481 6.42 -2.44 -1.20
C ARG A 481 4.93 -2.81 -1.18
N PHE A 482 4.18 -2.24 -2.10
CA PHE A 482 2.72 -2.41 -2.18
C PHE A 482 2.29 -3.34 -3.30
N ALA A 483 3.24 -3.90 -4.05
CA ALA A 483 2.97 -4.80 -5.16
C ALA A 483 2.07 -5.96 -4.70
N ASP A 484 2.50 -6.69 -3.67
CA ASP A 484 1.76 -7.86 -3.19
C ASP A 484 0.35 -7.48 -2.68
N SER A 485 0.23 -6.37 -1.92
CA SER A 485 -1.08 -5.90 -1.41
C SER A 485 -2.03 -5.45 -2.52
N ILE A 486 -1.54 -4.76 -3.55
CA ILE A 486 -2.35 -4.36 -4.71
C ILE A 486 -2.77 -5.59 -5.49
N GLY A 487 -1.84 -6.52 -5.74
CA GLY A 487 -2.12 -7.79 -6.41
C GLY A 487 -3.24 -8.55 -5.71
N GLU A 488 -3.18 -8.68 -4.39
CA GLU A 488 -4.23 -9.34 -3.60
C GLU A 488 -5.58 -8.62 -3.64
N ILE A 489 -5.62 -7.28 -3.63
CA ILE A 489 -6.89 -6.54 -3.74
C ILE A 489 -7.49 -6.73 -5.15
N LEU A 490 -6.66 -6.70 -6.19
CA LEU A 490 -7.11 -6.84 -7.58
C LEU A 490 -7.63 -8.25 -7.89
N THR A 491 -7.10 -9.29 -7.23
CA THR A 491 -7.57 -10.68 -7.38
C THR A 491 -8.66 -11.06 -6.38
N ALA A 492 -8.92 -10.25 -5.35
CA ALA A 492 -9.89 -10.57 -4.33
C ALA A 492 -11.35 -10.52 -4.79
N GLY A 493 -11.68 -9.96 -5.97
CA GLY A 493 -13.05 -9.86 -6.48
C GLY A 493 -13.18 -10.10 -7.99
N ILE A 494 -14.42 -10.07 -8.47
CA ILE A 494 -14.77 -10.34 -9.88
C ILE A 494 -14.03 -9.35 -10.81
N ASN A 495 -13.70 -9.80 -12.03
CA ASN A 495 -13.03 -9.04 -13.10
C ASN A 495 -13.73 -7.72 -13.46
N ILE A 496 -13.60 -6.71 -12.61
CA ILE A 496 -13.97 -5.33 -12.90
C ILE A 496 -12.89 -4.81 -13.84
N LYS A 497 -13.26 -4.43 -15.07
CA LYS A 497 -12.42 -3.56 -15.90
C LYS A 497 -12.22 -2.27 -15.11
N SER A 498 -11.10 -2.17 -14.40
CA SER A 498 -10.82 -1.02 -13.55
C SER A 498 -10.19 0.06 -14.41
N GLU A 499 -10.75 1.26 -14.34
CA GLU A 499 -10.07 2.48 -14.75
C GLU A 499 -8.76 2.65 -13.97
N ILE A 500 -7.85 3.47 -14.48
CA ILE A 500 -6.60 3.83 -13.79
C ILE A 500 -6.98 4.61 -12.53
N LEU A 501 -6.63 4.07 -11.36
CA LEU A 501 -6.98 4.70 -10.08
C LEU A 501 -5.73 5.22 -9.36
N PRO A 502 -5.85 6.36 -8.66
CA PRO A 502 -4.81 6.83 -7.77
C PRO A 502 -4.54 5.82 -6.66
N PHE A 503 -3.31 5.78 -6.20
CA PHE A 503 -2.83 4.79 -5.25
C PHE A 503 -3.61 4.78 -3.92
N LYS A 504 -4.19 5.92 -3.50
CA LYS A 504 -5.01 6.08 -2.27
C LYS A 504 -6.22 5.12 -2.15
N HIS A 505 -6.70 4.56 -3.25
CA HIS A 505 -7.81 3.58 -3.22
C HIS A 505 -7.34 2.19 -2.79
N TYR A 506 -6.06 1.87 -3.00
CA TYR A 506 -5.49 0.54 -2.71
C TYR A 506 -4.82 0.49 -1.36
N VAL A 507 -4.22 1.59 -0.91
CA VAL A 507 -3.39 1.63 0.29
C VAL A 507 -4.12 1.96 1.58
#